data_AF-A0A2S5R370-F1
#
_entry.id   AF-A0A2S5R370-F1
#
_cell.length_a   1.000
_cell.length_b   1.000
_cell.length_c   1.000
_cell.angle_alpha   90.00
_cell.angle_beta   90.00
_cell.angle_gamma   90.00
#
_symmetry.space_group_name_H-M   'P 1'
#
loop_
_entity.id
_entity.type
_entity.pdbx_description
1 polymer ?
#
loop_
_entity_poly.entity_id
_entity_poly.type
_entity_poly.pdbx_seq_one_letter_code
_entity_poly.pdbx_strand_id
1 'polypeptide(L)' 'MSIAQNKKAFFDYFIEDKYEAGIVLEGWEVKAIRDNRVNLKEAYVIIQRGEIYIIGCHVTPLGAASTHIR' A
#
# COMPACT_ATOMS: atom_id res chain seq x y z
N MET A 1 -8.27 13.40 0.77
CA MET A 1 -8.63 12.36 -0.22
C MET A 1 -7.93 11.08 0.21
N SER A 2 -8.66 10.09 0.69
CA SER A 2 -8.06 8.84 1.18
C SER A 2 -7.99 7.84 0.04
N ILE A 3 -6.79 7.40 -0.31
CA ILE A 3 -6.54 6.49 -1.43
C ILE A 3 -6.94 5.05 -1.07
N ALA A 4 -6.52 4.57 0.10
CA ALA A 4 -6.85 3.23 0.58
C ALA A 4 -6.82 3.21 2.11
N GLN A 5 -7.71 2.44 2.73
CA GLN A 5 -7.76 2.26 4.18
C GLN A 5 -8.05 0.80 4.51
N ASN A 6 -7.25 0.21 5.40
CA ASN A 6 -7.56 -1.09 5.97
C ASN A 6 -8.57 -0.94 7.11
N LYS A 7 -9.87 -0.87 6.76
CA LYS A 7 -10.94 -0.77 7.76
C LYS A 7 -10.94 -1.94 8.74
N LYS A 8 -10.58 -3.15 8.28
CA LYS A 8 -10.53 -4.37 9.10
C LYS A 8 -9.54 -4.23 10.26
N ALA A 9 -8.40 -3.55 10.04
CA ALA A 9 -7.43 -3.33 11.11
C ALA A 9 -8.00 -2.55 12.30
N PHE A 10 -8.93 -1.61 12.08
CA PHE A 10 -9.59 -0.85 13.14
C PHE A 10 -10.65 -1.66 13.91
N PHE A 11 -11.12 -2.77 13.35
CA PHE A 11 -12.05 -3.68 14.02
C PHE A 11 -11.31 -4.79 14.76
N ASP A 12 -10.24 -5.32 14.16
CA ASP A 12 -9.51 -6.47 14.67
C ASP A 12 -8.46 -6.11 15.72
N TYR A 13 -7.96 -4.86 15.70
CA TYR A 13 -6.88 -4.42 16.57
C TYR A 13 -7.20 -3.10 17.26
N PHE A 14 -6.63 -2.92 18.46
CA PHE A 14 -6.56 -1.63 19.11
C PHE A 14 -5.31 -0.89 18.61
N ILE A 15 -5.49 0.34 18.13
CA ILE A 15 -4.39 1.16 17.63
C ILE A 15 -3.97 2.12 18.74
N GLU A 16 -2.75 1.92 19.25
CA GLU A 16 -2.14 2.80 20.26
C GLU A 16 -1.67 4.10 19.61
N ASP A 17 -0.76 3.99 18.65
CA ASP A 17 -0.14 5.13 17.97
C ASP A 17 -0.29 5.07 16.44
N LYS A 18 -0.23 6.24 15.81
CA LYS A 18 -0.27 6.38 14.34
C LYS A 18 0.96 7.13 13.87
N TYR A 19 1.62 6.58 12.87
CA TYR A 19 2.78 7.17 12.22
C TYR A 19 2.46 7.42 10.75
N GLU A 20 2.98 8.53 10.21
CA GLU A 20 2.89 8.86 8.79
C GLU A 20 4.28 8.78 8.16
N ALA A 21 4.36 8.13 7.00
CA ALA A 21 5.59 7.96 6.26
C ALA A 21 5.32 7.99 4.75
N GLY A 22 6.33 8.39 3.97
CA GLY A 22 6.33 8.23 2.53
C GLY A 22 6.58 6.77 2.13
N ILE A 23 6.09 6.38 0.95
CA ILE A 23 6.37 5.10 0.32
C ILE A 23 6.96 5.33 -1.06
N VAL A 24 7.99 4.58 -1.41
CA VAL A 24 8.56 4.58 -2.76
C VAL A 24 7.78 3.59 -3.60
N LEU A 25 7.19 4.06 -4.70
CA LEU A 25 6.37 3.27 -5.61
C LEU A 25 6.87 3.45 -7.04
N GLU A 26 6.66 2.44 -7.86
CA GLU A 26 6.86 2.53 -9.29
C GLU A 26 5.74 3.32 -9.98
N GLY A 27 6.05 3.86 -11.15
CA GLY A 27 5.12 4.73 -11.87
C GLY A 27 3.77 4.06 -12.21
N TRP A 28 3.75 2.75 -12.41
CA TRP A 28 2.50 2.01 -12.68
C TRP A 28 1.70 1.77 -11.39
N GLU A 29 2.36 1.52 -10.25
CA GLU A 29 1.72 1.34 -8.96
C GLU A 29 1.00 2.61 -8.53
N VAL A 30 1.63 3.77 -8.72
CA VAL A 30 1.00 5.07 -8.45
C VAL A 30 -0.31 5.22 -9.24
N LYS A 31 -0.32 4.81 -10.52
CA LYS A 31 -1.53 4.89 -11.35
C LYS A 31 -2.60 3.91 -10.90
N ALA A 32 -2.23 2.67 -10.59
CA ALA A 32 -3.16 1.64 -10.10
C ALA A 32 -3.78 2.03 -8.75
N ILE A 33 -2.97 2.51 -7.81
CA ILE A 33 -3.40 2.93 -6.48
C ILE A 33 -4.37 4.13 -6.57
N ARG A 34 -4.13 5.08 -7.47
CA ARG A 34 -5.07 6.19 -7.74
C ARG A 34 -6.42 5.72 -8.31
N ASP A 35 -6.46 4.56 -8.95
CA ASP A 35 -7.67 3.89 -9.44
C ASP A 35 -8.30 2.96 -8.37
N ASN A 36 -7.91 3.09 -7.09
CA ASN A 36 -8.35 2.25 -5.97
C ASN A 36 -8.05 0.75 -6.15
N ARG A 37 -7.07 0.39 -6.99
CA ARG A 37 -6.68 -1.00 -7.27
C ARG A 37 -5.64 -1.52 -6.28
N VAL A 38 -5.87 -1.30 -4.99
CA VAL A 38 -4.96 -1.74 -3.93
C VAL A 38 -5.71 -2.41 -2.79
N ASN A 39 -5.14 -3.49 -2.27
CA ASN A 39 -5.68 -4.24 -1.14
C ASN A 39 -4.64 -4.33 -0.01
N LEU A 40 -5.05 -3.88 1.18
CA LEU A 40 -4.22 -3.83 2.39
C LEU A 40 -4.65 -4.84 3.47
N LYS A 41 -5.65 -5.70 3.22
CA LYS A 41 -6.29 -6.53 4.27
C LYS A 41 -5.33 -7.45 5.01
N GLU A 42 -4.31 -7.97 4.34
CA GLU A 42 -3.30 -8.88 4.88
C GLU A 42 -1.91 -8.24 4.91
N ALA A 43 -1.84 -6.93 4.64
CA ALA A 43 -0.59 -6.21 4.63
C ALA A 43 -0.13 -5.89 6.05
N TYR A 44 1.16 -6.07 6.30
CA TYR A 44 1.82 -5.70 7.55
C TYR A 44 3.14 -5.00 7.25
N VAL A 45 3.68 -4.33 8.27
CA VAL A 45 4.91 -3.56 8.16
C VAL A 45 6.00 -4.25 8.96
N ILE A 46 7.19 -4.36 8.39
CA ILE A 46 8.40 -4.82 9.08
C ILE A 46 9.45 -3.73 9.10
N ILE A 47 10.24 -3.72 10.17
CA ILE A 47 11.42 -2.87 10.26
C ILE A 47 12.64 -3.77 10.07
N GLN A 48 13.40 -3.51 9.02
CA GLN A 48 14.59 -4.28 8.70
C GLN A 48 15.75 -3.32 8.41
N ARG A 49 16.85 -3.47 9.16
CA ARG A 49 18.08 -2.67 9.01
C ARG A 49 17.86 -1.14 9.06
N GLY A 50 16.87 -0.68 9.83
CA GLY A 50 16.56 0.75 9.95
C GLY A 50 15.61 1.27 8.87
N GLU A 51 15.13 0.41 7.98
CA GLU A 51 14.16 0.75 6.94
C GLU A 51 12.81 0.08 7.20
N ILE A 52 11.75 0.71 6.69
CA ILE A 52 10.37 0.27 6.87
C ILE A 52 9.89 -0.33 5.55
N TYR A 53 9.41 -1.57 5.61
CA TYR A 53 8.91 -2.30 4.45
C TYR A 53 7.46 -2.71 4.68
N ILE A 54 6.61 -2.52 3.67
CA ILE A 54 5.25 -3.06 3.65
C ILE A 54 5.25 -4.39 2.90
N ILE A 55 4.72 -5.43 3.53
CA ILE A 55 4.64 -6.79 3.00
C ILE A 55 3.17 -7.19 2.93
N GLY A 56 2.79 -7.93 1.88
CA GLY A 56 1.40 -8.38 1.69
C GLY A 56 0.44 -7.31 1.15
N CYS A 57 0.96 -6.13 0.77
CA CYS A 57 0.20 -5.15 -0.01
C CYS A 57 0.05 -5.64 -1.45
N HIS A 58 -1.18 -5.81 -1.93
CA HIS A 58 -1.43 -6.24 -3.30
C HIS A 58 -1.94 -5.06 -4.14
N VAL A 59 -1.16 -4.68 -5.16
CA VAL A 59 -1.53 -3.66 -6.15
C VAL A 59 -1.87 -4.35 -7.47
N THR A 60 -3.12 -4.23 -7.90
CA THR A 60 -3.57 -4.83 -9.16
C THR A 60 -3.19 -3.90 -10.32
N PRO A 61 -2.41 -4.37 -11.32
CA PRO A 61 -2.05 -3.56 -12.47
C PRO A 61 -3.27 -3.03 -13.24
N LEU A 62 -3.06 -1.95 -13.99
CA LEU A 62 -4.05 -1.44 -14.93
C LEU A 62 -4.21 -2.41 -16.11
N GLY A 63 -5.45 -2.57 -16.60
CA GLY A 63 -5.75 -3.46 -17.73
C GLY A 63 -5.21 -2.98 -19.07
N ALA A 64 -4.91 -1.69 -19.20
CA ALA A 64 -4.13 -1.16 -20.32
C ALA A 64 -2.65 -1.38 -20.03
N ALA A 65 -1.93 -1.99 -20.98
CA ALA A 65 -0.48 -2.21 -20.88
C ALA A 65 0.21 -0.91 -20.45
N SER A 66 0.76 -0.91 -19.23
CA SER A 66 1.57 0.23 -18.78
C SER A 66 2.89 0.17 -19.53
N THR A 67 3.05 1.02 -20.54
CA THR A 67 4.25 1.15 -21.38
C THR A 67 5.50 1.62 -20.63
N HIS A 68 5.48 1.64 -19.29
CA HIS A 68 6.55 2.18 -18.45
C HIS A 68 7.03 1.12 -17.46
N ILE A 69 7.54 0.02 -18.01
CA ILE A 69 8.35 -0.97 -17.31
C ILE A 69 9.75 -0.83 -17.95
N ARG A 70 10.76 -0.49 -17.16
CA ARG A 70 12.17 -0.46 -17.61
C ARG A 70 12.88 -1.67 -17.05
#